data_AF-A0ABD0ND17-F1
#
_entry.id   AF-A0ABD0ND17-F1
#
_cell.length_a   1.000
_cell.length_b   1.000
_cell.length_c   1.000
_cell.angle_alpha   90.00
_cell.angle_beta   90.00
_cell.angle_gamma   90.00
#
_symmetry.space_group_name_H-M   'P 1'
#
loop_
_entity.id
_entity.type
_entity.pdbx_description
1 polymer ?
#
loop_
_entity_poly.entity_id
_entity_poly.type
_entity_poly.pdbx_seq_one_letter_code
_entity_poly.pdbx_strand_id
1 'polypeptide(L)'
;MYSIGGVSTRIYKERLQAEGMGTNENAVKLLNQDYEELKRECLESGRLFEDPCFPAVPQSLGFKELAPHSSKTRGVQWIRPT
;
A
#
# COMPACT_ATOMS: atom_id res chain seq x y z
N MET A 1 3.95 -20.35 3.16
CA MET A 1 5.25 -19.67 3.01
C MET A 1 5.85 -19.53 4.40
N TYR A 2 7.02 -20.11 4.66
CA TYR A 2 7.59 -20.15 6.01
C TYR A 2 7.79 -18.73 6.54
N SER A 3 7.22 -18.42 7.70
CA SER A 3 7.52 -17.19 8.44
C SER A 3 8.95 -17.34 8.97
N ILE A 4 9.90 -16.96 8.14
CA ILE A 4 11.27 -16.76 8.55
C ILE A 4 11.23 -15.55 9.46
N GLY A 5 11.33 -15.77 10.77
CA GLY A 5 11.44 -14.72 11.78
C GLY A 5 12.89 -14.52 12.23
N GLY A 6 13.19 -13.36 12.80
CA GLY A 6 14.49 -13.10 13.42
C GLY A 6 15.66 -12.99 12.44
N VAL A 7 16.80 -13.61 12.77
CA VAL A 7 18.08 -13.42 12.06
C VAL A 7 18.01 -13.86 10.60
N SER A 8 17.25 -14.92 10.29
CA SER A 8 17.15 -15.42 8.92
C SER A 8 16.40 -14.44 7.99
N THR A 9 15.40 -13.71 8.50
CA THR A 9 14.72 -12.65 7.73
C THR A 9 15.67 -11.51 7.42
N ARG A 10 16.52 -11.16 8.40
CA ARG A 10 17.52 -10.10 8.25
C ARG A 10 18.53 -10.48 7.18
N ILE A 11 19.14 -11.67 7.27
CA ILE A 11 20.10 -12.15 6.27
C ILE A 11 19.47 -12.20 4.87
N TYR A 12 18.21 -12.64 4.76
CA TYR A 12 17.50 -12.66 3.48
C TYR A 12 17.33 -11.24 2.90
N LYS A 13 16.89 -10.27 3.72
CA LYS A 13 16.78 -8.87 3.30
C LYS A 13 18.12 -8.26 2.90
N GLU A 14 19.19 -8.53 3.65
CA GLU A 14 20.55 -8.04 3.35
C GLU A 14 21.05 -8.56 1.99
N ARG A 15 20.77 -9.83 1.66
CA ARG A 15 21.11 -10.40 0.35
C ARG A 15 20.35 -9.73 -0.79
N LEU A 16 19.03 -9.56 -0.63
CA LEU A 16 18.21 -8.89 -1.63
C LEU A 16 18.68 -7.44 -1.86
N GLN A 17 19.03 -6.73 -0.79
CA GLN A 17 19.60 -5.39 -0.89
C GLN A 17 20.94 -5.37 -1.64
N ALA A 18 21.81 -6.36 -1.39
CA ALA A 18 23.07 -6.51 -2.13
C ALA A 18 22.85 -6.82 -3.62
N GLU A 19 21.75 -7.47 -3.97
CA GLU A 19 21.30 -7.71 -5.36
C GLU A 19 20.60 -6.48 -5.99
N GLY A 20 20.54 -5.35 -5.28
CA GLY A 20 19.97 -4.10 -5.78
C GLY A 20 18.51 -3.87 -5.40
N MET A 21 17.89 -4.72 -4.59
CA MET A 21 16.54 -4.46 -4.09
C MET A 21 16.53 -3.20 -3.18
N GLY A 22 15.64 -2.27 -3.49
CA GLY A 22 15.49 -1.00 -2.80
C GLY A 22 16.21 0.18 -3.46
N THR A 23 16.88 -0.03 -4.60
CA THR A 23 17.36 1.09 -5.44
C THR A 23 16.19 1.74 -6.17
N ASN A 24 16.46 2.84 -6.90
CA ASN A 24 15.44 3.50 -7.71
C ASN A 24 14.94 2.60 -8.85
N GLU A 25 15.84 1.80 -9.43
CA GLU A 25 15.58 0.90 -10.54
C GLU A 25 14.86 -0.39 -10.10
N ASN A 26 15.03 -0.80 -8.83
CA ASN A 26 14.43 -2.02 -8.29
C ASN A 26 13.82 -1.75 -6.90
N ALA A 27 12.83 -0.87 -6.85
CA ALA A 27 12.17 -0.48 -5.61
C ALA A 27 11.43 -1.65 -4.95
N VAL A 28 11.44 -1.68 -3.61
CA VAL A 28 10.65 -2.65 -2.84
C VAL A 28 9.16 -2.34 -3.00
N LYS A 29 8.38 -3.36 -3.31
CA LYS A 29 6.91 -3.27 -3.34
C LYS A 29 6.37 -3.06 -1.93
N LEU A 30 5.82 -1.88 -1.66
CA LEU A 30 5.18 -1.58 -0.39
C LEU A 30 3.97 -2.50 -0.19
N LEU A 31 3.90 -3.17 0.96
CA LEU A 31 2.83 -4.11 1.30
C LEU A 31 2.62 -5.21 0.24
N ASN A 32 3.67 -5.55 -0.52
CA ASN A 32 3.64 -6.47 -1.66
C ASN A 32 2.64 -6.09 -2.76
N GLN A 33 2.26 -4.81 -2.87
CA GLN A 33 1.41 -4.33 -3.95
C GLN A 33 2.25 -4.13 -5.23
N ASP A 34 1.88 -4.82 -6.31
CA ASP A 34 2.48 -4.66 -7.64
C ASP A 34 1.56 -3.84 -8.54
N TYR A 35 2.01 -2.67 -9.00
CA TYR A 35 1.21 -1.77 -9.83
C TYR A 35 0.76 -2.42 -11.14
N GLU A 36 1.65 -3.12 -11.85
CA GLU A 36 1.33 -3.68 -13.16
C GLU A 36 0.34 -4.84 -13.03
N GLU A 37 0.49 -5.67 -12.01
CA GLU A 37 -0.45 -6.75 -11.71
C GLU A 37 -1.84 -6.20 -11.34
N LEU A 38 -1.89 -5.24 -10.41
CA LEU A 38 -3.14 -4.60 -9.96
C LEU A 38 -3.86 -3.88 -11.11
N LYS A 39 -3.11 -3.17 -11.95
CA LYS A 39 -3.64 -2.48 -13.14
C LYS A 39 -4.23 -3.49 -14.13
N ARG A 40 -3.51 -4.56 -14.44
CA ARG A 40 -3.99 -5.61 -15.33
C ARG A 40 -5.29 -6.21 -14.81
N GLU A 41 -5.35 -6.59 -13.54
CA GLU A 41 -6.55 -7.15 -12.93
C GLU A 41 -7.76 -6.21 -13.04
N CYS A 42 -7.57 -4.91 -12.76
CA CYS A 42 -8.63 -3.92 -12.87
C CYS A 42 -9.13 -3.76 -14.32
N LEU A 43 -8.22 -3.77 -15.30
CA LEU A 43 -8.57 -3.69 -16.71
C LEU A 43 -9.33 -4.93 -17.18
N GLU A 44 -8.86 -6.13 -16.82
CA GLU A 44 -9.50 -7.40 -17.17
C GLU A 44 -10.90 -7.54 -16.55
N SER A 45 -11.08 -7.04 -15.32
CA SER A 45 -12.36 -7.04 -14.62
C SER A 45 -13.26 -5.84 -14.92
N GLY A 46 -12.80 -4.87 -15.71
CA GLY A 46 -13.57 -3.68 -16.08
C GLY A 46 -13.95 -2.78 -14.89
N ARG A 47 -13.17 -2.82 -13.80
CA ARG A 47 -13.44 -2.05 -12.58
C ARG A 47 -12.33 -1.03 -12.31
N LEU A 48 -12.66 -0.01 -11.54
CA LEU A 48 -11.65 0.91 -11.03
C LEU A 48 -10.94 0.31 -9.82
N PHE A 49 -9.65 0.63 -9.67
CA PHE A 49 -8.88 0.22 -8.52
C PHE A 49 -9.38 0.89 -7.24
N GLU A 50 -9.57 0.08 -6.20
CA GLU A 50 -9.81 0.51 -4.82
C GLU A 50 -8.69 -0.09 -3.96
N ASP A 51 -7.99 0.76 -3.21
CA ASP A 51 -6.80 0.34 -2.46
C ASP A 51 -7.19 -0.39 -1.16
N PRO A 52 -6.88 -1.69 -1.02
CA PRO A 52 -7.17 -2.42 0.21
C PRO A 52 -6.23 -2.04 1.36
N CYS A 53 -5.04 -1.52 1.05
CA CYS A 53 -4.04 -1.12 2.04
C CYS A 53 -4.24 0.32 2.52
N PHE A 54 -4.90 1.15 1.72
CA PHE A 54 -5.26 2.53 2.07
C PHE A 54 -6.70 2.85 1.66
N PRO A 55 -7.70 2.29 2.36
CA PRO A 55 -9.10 2.39 1.96
C PRO A 55 -9.65 3.82 2.08
N ALA A 56 -10.69 4.12 1.31
CA ALA A 56 -11.39 5.41 1.34
C ALA A 56 -12.33 5.54 2.57
N VAL A 57 -11.76 5.49 3.78
CA VAL A 57 -12.48 5.50 5.07
C VAL A 57 -11.90 6.57 6.02
N PRO A 58 -12.64 7.03 7.04
CA PRO A 58 -12.16 8.07 7.95
C PRO A 58 -10.82 7.77 8.63
N GLN A 59 -10.51 6.50 8.90
CA GLN A 59 -9.25 6.07 9.51
C GLN A 59 -8.04 6.38 8.63
N SER A 60 -8.22 6.44 7.31
CA SER A 60 -7.16 6.80 6.36
C SER A 60 -6.88 8.30 6.34
N LEU A 61 -7.82 9.14 6.82
CA LEU A 61 -7.59 10.57 6.97
C LEU A 61 -6.69 10.88 8.18
N GLY A 62 -6.79 10.07 9.24
CA GLY A 62 -5.88 10.15 10.37
C GLY A 62 -6.54 9.82 11.71
N PHE A 63 -5.93 10.36 12.76
CA PHE A 63 -6.29 10.12 14.16
C PHE A 63 -6.29 11.43 14.93
N LYS A 64 -6.82 11.41 16.16
CA LYS A 64 -6.97 12.58 17.05
C LYS A 64 -7.72 13.73 16.36
N GLU A 65 -7.02 14.73 15.83
CA GLU A 65 -7.63 15.88 15.16
C GLU A 65 -8.36 15.51 13.86
N LEU A 66 -7.90 14.46 13.18
CA LEU A 66 -8.52 13.91 11.98
C LEU A 66 -9.25 12.59 12.25
N ALA A 67 -9.55 12.30 13.52
CA ALA A 67 -10.29 11.10 13.89
C ALA A 67 -11.69 11.06 13.24
N PRO A 68 -12.30 9.88 13.15
CA PRO A 68 -13.70 9.75 12.79
C PRO A 68 -14.57 10.69 13.66
N HIS A 69 -15.48 11.44 13.02
CA HIS A 69 -16.41 12.39 13.66
C HIS A 69 -15.82 13.72 14.15
N SER A 70 -14.52 13.99 13.92
CA SER A 70 -13.98 15.33 14.17
C SER A 70 -14.66 16.36 13.27
N SER A 71 -14.70 17.62 13.71
CA SER A 71 -15.24 18.72 12.89
C SER A 71 -14.47 18.89 11.58
N LYS A 72 -13.17 18.54 11.56
CA LYS A 72 -12.28 18.70 10.41
C LYS A 72 -12.51 17.67 9.30
N THR A 73 -12.98 16.47 9.64
CA THR A 73 -13.20 15.37 8.65
C THR A 73 -14.67 15.14 8.34
N ARG A 74 -15.58 15.85 9.04
CA ARG A 74 -17.02 15.74 8.81
C ARG A 74 -17.39 16.23 7.41
N GLY A 75 -18.12 15.41 6.67
CA GLY A 75 -18.61 15.75 5.33
C GLY A 75 -17.60 15.55 4.21
N VAL A 76 -16.41 15.00 4.50
CA VAL A 76 -15.44 14.63 3.45
C VAL A 76 -16.04 13.54 2.55
N GLN A 77 -15.93 13.75 1.24
CA GLN A 77 -16.28 12.77 0.22
C GLN A 77 -15.03 12.41 -0.58
N TRP A 78 -14.88 11.11 -0.87
CA TRP A 78 -13.78 10.60 -1.69
C TRP A 78 -14.19 10.66 -3.16
N ILE A 79 -13.45 11.43 -3.95
CA ILE A 79 -13.77 11.71 -5.34
C ILE A 79 -12.54 11.39 -6.19
N ARG A 80 -12.75 10.80 -7.36
CA ARG A 80 -11.70 10.61 -8.37
C ARG A 80 -11.62 11.85 -9.27
N PRO A 81 -10.44 12.28 -9.73
CA PRO A 81 -10.33 13.52 -10.54
C PRO A 81 -11.08 13.53 -11.88
N THR A 82 -11.45 12.38 -12.41
CA THR A 82 -11.99 12.17 -13.76
C THR A 82 -13.52 12.14 -13.79
#